data_AF-A0A645D288-F1
#
_entry.id   AF-A0A645D288-F1
#
_cell.length_a   1.000
_cell.length_b   1.000
_cell.length_c   1.000
_cell.angle_alpha   90.00
_cell.angle_beta   90.00
_cell.angle_gamma   90.00
#
_symmetry.space_group_name_H-M   'P 1'
#
loop_
_entity.id
_entity.type
_entity.pdbx_description
1 polymer ?
#
loop_
_entity_poly.entity_id
_entity_poly.type
_entity_poly.pdbx_seq_one_letter_code
_entity_poly.pdbx_strand_id
1 'polypeptide(L)'
;MIVHPIRTNGLVIGVNETFEYFKKMQERIVEFITRTSNIQREELNKLMNAKDELVSDVGSVLIGKEAVECGLIDEVGGLKEALTKLRELIKEDNKNEGNK
;
A
#
# COMPACT_ATOMS: atom_id res chain seq x y z
N MET A 1 -2.53 4.34 8.37
CA MET A 1 -2.58 3.18 7.44
C MET A 1 -1.96 1.99 8.16
N ILE A 2 -2.42 0.76 7.90
CA ILE A 2 -1.85 -0.43 8.54
C ILE A 2 -1.25 -1.31 7.44
N VAL A 3 0.00 -1.75 7.63
CA VAL A 3 0.71 -2.65 6.72
C VAL A 3 1.02 -3.94 7.47
N HIS A 4 0.52 -5.07 6.97
CA HIS A 4 0.74 -6.37 7.59
C HIS A 4 0.78 -7.49 6.53
N PRO A 5 1.45 -8.62 6.82
CA PRO A 5 1.46 -9.76 5.90
C PRO A 5 0.10 -10.45 5.87
N ILE A 6 -0.15 -11.27 4.85
CA ILE A 6 -1.41 -12.04 4.79
C ILE A 6 -1.52 -12.94 6.02
N ARG A 7 -2.73 -13.03 6.58
CA ARG A 7 -3.04 -13.90 7.70
C ARG A 7 -4.08 -14.94 7.30
N THR A 8 -4.09 -16.04 8.02
CA THR A 8 -5.04 -17.13 7.88
C THR A 8 -5.55 -17.46 9.27
N ASN A 9 -6.82 -17.85 9.40
CA ASN A 9 -7.41 -18.26 10.65
C ASN A 9 -8.23 -19.55 10.47
N GLY A 10 -8.52 -20.23 11.58
CA GLY A 10 -9.30 -21.48 11.56
C GLY A 10 -8.48 -22.71 11.16
N LEU A 11 -9.17 -23.72 10.61
CA LEU A 11 -8.54 -24.97 10.19
C LEU A 11 -7.76 -24.77 8.90
N VAL A 12 -6.44 -24.95 8.95
CA VAL A 12 -5.54 -24.88 7.81
C VAL A 12 -4.96 -26.26 7.54
N ILE A 13 -4.90 -26.64 6.27
CA ILE A 13 -4.22 -27.86 5.84
C ILE A 13 -2.72 -27.56 5.81
N GLY A 14 -1.95 -28.15 6.73
CA GLY A 14 -0.50 -27.92 6.87
C GLY A 14 0.36 -28.61 5.81
N VAL A 15 -0.08 -28.65 4.55
CA VAL A 15 0.66 -29.23 3.42
C VAL A 15 1.43 -28.14 2.67
N ASN A 16 2.54 -28.51 2.01
CA ASN A 16 3.42 -27.56 1.32
C ASN A 16 2.69 -26.71 0.27
N GLU A 17 1.70 -27.29 -0.41
CA GLU A 17 0.88 -26.63 -1.42
C GLU A 17 0.14 -25.42 -0.85
N THR A 18 -0.34 -25.52 0.39
CA THR A 18 -1.02 -24.43 1.08
C THR A 18 -0.06 -23.28 1.41
N PHE A 19 1.16 -23.59 1.86
CA PHE A 19 2.19 -22.57 2.10
C PHE A 19 2.63 -21.87 0.82
N GLU A 20 2.86 -22.61 -0.26
CA GLU A 20 3.23 -22.05 -1.56
C GLU A 20 2.11 -21.18 -2.15
N TYR A 21 0.86 -21.56 -1.95
CA TYR A 21 -0.29 -20.74 -2.31
C TYR A 21 -0.29 -19.39 -1.58
N PHE A 22 -0.08 -19.40 -0.26
CA PHE A 22 -0.02 -18.18 0.54
C PHE A 22 1.16 -17.28 0.15
N LYS A 23 2.32 -17.87 -0.11
CA LYS A 23 3.49 -17.14 -0.61
C LYS A 23 3.21 -16.45 -1.95
N LYS A 24 2.58 -17.16 -2.90
CA LYS A 24 2.17 -16.56 -4.19
C LYS A 24 1.14 -15.46 -4.04
N MET A 25 0.22 -15.58 -3.07
CA MET A 25 -0.76 -14.54 -2.79
C MET A 25 -0.09 -13.29 -2.21
N GLN A 26 0.78 -13.45 -1.21
CA GLN A 26 1.59 -12.38 -0.65
C GLN A 26 2.40 -11.67 -1.75
N GLU A 27 3.06 -12.44 -2.61
CA GLU A 27 3.86 -11.93 -3.72
C GLU A 27 3.05 -11.05 -4.68
N ARG A 28 1.85 -11.47 -5.06
CA ARG A 28 0.96 -10.69 -5.93
C ARG A 28 0.53 -9.37 -5.31
N ILE A 29 0.30 -9.36 -3.99
CA ILE A 29 -0.07 -8.14 -3.25
C ILE A 29 1.14 -7.19 -3.21
N VAL A 30 2.33 -7.71 -2.90
CA VAL A 30 3.58 -6.92 -2.90
C VAL A 30 3.84 -6.31 -4.28
N GLU A 31 3.78 -7.12 -5.34
CA GLU A 31 3.95 -6.67 -6.74
C GLU A 31 2.96 -5.56 -7.10
N PHE A 32 1.68 -5.73 -6.72
CA PHE A 32 0.65 -4.74 -6.97
C PHE A 32 0.99 -3.41 -6.29
N ILE A 33 1.32 -3.43 -5.00
CA ILE A 33 1.66 -2.23 -4.22
C ILE A 33 2.89 -1.54 -4.81
N THR A 34 3.97 -2.28 -5.08
CA THR A 34 5.21 -1.70 -5.63
C THR A 34 5.03 -1.13 -7.03
N ARG A 35 4.06 -1.62 -7.81
CA ARG A 35 3.75 -1.10 -9.14
C ARG A 35 2.85 0.14 -9.12
N THR A 36 2.01 0.28 -8.10
CA THR A 36 1.01 1.36 -8.00
C THR A 36 1.39 2.45 -7.00
N SER A 37 2.56 2.35 -6.38
CA SER A 37 3.11 3.33 -5.46
C SER A 37 4.61 3.47 -5.67
N ASN A 38 5.24 4.43 -4.98
CA ASN A 38 6.68 4.71 -5.08
C ASN A 38 7.51 3.97 -4.01
N ILE A 39 6.87 3.14 -3.18
CA ILE A 39 7.56 2.38 -2.13
C ILE A 39 8.52 1.35 -2.71
N GLN A 40 9.69 1.23 -2.08
CA GLN A 40 10.64 0.17 -2.38
C GLN A 40 10.19 -1.15 -1.78
N ARG A 41 10.37 -2.24 -2.52
CA ARG A 41 9.94 -3.59 -2.13
C ARG A 41 10.54 -4.02 -0.79
N GLU A 42 11.80 -3.70 -0.56
CA GLU A 42 12.54 -3.99 0.66
C GLU A 42 11.92 -3.28 1.86
N GLU A 43 11.54 -2.00 1.69
CA GLU A 43 10.91 -1.22 2.74
C GLU A 43 9.50 -1.73 3.05
N LEU A 44 8.70 -2.08 2.03
CA LEU A 44 7.40 -2.70 2.23
C LEU A 44 7.51 -4.02 3.02
N ASN A 45 8.48 -4.85 2.69
CA ASN A 45 8.74 -6.09 3.42
C ASN A 45 9.18 -5.84 4.87
N LYS A 46 10.00 -4.83 5.10
CA LYS A 46 10.42 -4.43 6.44
C LYS A 46 9.22 -3.97 7.28
N LEU A 47 8.35 -3.13 6.72
CA LEU A 47 7.13 -2.66 7.38
C LEU A 47 6.16 -3.80 7.72
N MET A 48 5.99 -4.79 6.82
CA MET A 48 5.15 -5.95 7.12
C MET A 48 5.71 -6.84 8.23
N ASN A 49 7.03 -6.95 8.36
CA ASN A 49 7.67 -7.84 9.35
C ASN A 49 8.09 -7.13 10.64
N ALA A 50 7.84 -5.82 10.77
CA ALA A 50 8.06 -5.07 11.99
C ALA A 50 7.21 -5.68 13.13
N LYS A 51 7.81 -5.79 14.33
CA LYS A 51 7.18 -6.41 15.51
C LYS A 51 6.82 -5.39 16.60
N ASP A 52 7.30 -4.17 16.48
CA ASP A 52 7.29 -3.20 17.59
C ASP A 52 6.09 -2.24 17.55
N GLU A 53 5.34 -2.22 16.44
CA GLU A 53 4.25 -1.24 16.23
C GLU A 53 2.84 -1.81 16.46
N LEU A 54 2.68 -3.13 16.49
CA LEU A 54 1.41 -3.80 16.75
C LEU A 54 1.53 -4.69 18.01
N VAL A 55 0.82 -4.30 19.07
CA VAL A 55 0.92 -4.89 20.43
C VAL A 55 0.68 -6.42 20.48
N SER A 56 -0.04 -6.97 19.50
CA SER A 56 -0.38 -8.39 19.43
C SER A 56 -0.13 -9.00 18.04
N ASP A 57 0.61 -8.33 17.17
CA ASP A 57 0.71 -8.73 15.77
C ASP A 57 2.02 -8.28 15.10
N VAL A 58 2.27 -8.84 13.92
CA VAL A 58 3.32 -8.36 13.01
C VAL A 58 2.73 -7.35 12.03
N GLY A 59 3.51 -6.31 11.74
CA GLY A 59 3.13 -5.21 10.87
C GLY A 59 3.39 -3.84 11.50
N SER A 60 3.12 -2.81 10.71
CA SER A 60 3.39 -1.41 11.05
C SER A 60 2.10 -0.58 10.98
N VAL A 61 2.00 0.43 11.84
CA VAL A 61 0.94 1.43 11.81
C VAL A 61 1.54 2.76 11.39
N LEU A 62 1.31 3.13 10.13
CA LEU A 62 1.83 4.36 9.55
C LEU A 62 0.87 5.52 9.81
N ILE A 63 1.40 6.58 10.41
CA ILE A 63 0.80 7.91 10.44
C ILE A 63 0.95 8.53 9.04
N GLY A 64 0.01 9.38 8.60
CA GLY A 64 -0.06 9.87 7.21
C GLY A 64 1.26 10.40 6.65
N LYS A 65 2.07 11.09 7.46
CA LYS A 65 3.40 11.60 7.04
C LYS A 65 4.37 10.46 6.73
N GLU A 66 4.39 9.41 7.53
CA GLU A 66 5.25 8.23 7.32
C GLU A 66 4.85 7.48 6.04
N ALA A 67 3.55 7.40 5.75
CA ALA A 67 3.06 6.80 4.51
C ALA A 67 3.48 7.59 3.26
N VAL A 68 3.59 8.92 3.36
CA VAL A 68 4.17 9.76 2.30
C VAL A 68 5.68 9.53 2.19
N GLU A 69 6.39 9.55 3.32
CA GLU A 69 7.85 9.40 3.36
C GLU A 69 8.33 8.06 2.81
N CYS A 70 7.59 6.97 3.08
CA CYS A 70 7.91 5.65 2.51
C CYS A 70 7.39 5.47 1.08
N GLY A 71 6.71 6.45 0.49
CA GLY A 71 6.22 6.42 -0.89
C GLY A 71 4.97 5.55 -1.13
N LEU A 72 4.21 5.22 -0.07
CA LEU A 72 2.94 4.51 -0.23
C LEU A 72 1.81 5.41 -0.75
N ILE A 73 1.86 6.70 -0.44
CA ILE A 73 0.91 7.72 -0.90
C ILE A 73 1.64 9.00 -1.30
N ASP A 74 1.05 9.81 -2.17
CA ASP A 74 1.71 11.02 -2.71
C ASP A 74 1.68 12.21 -1.74
N GLU A 75 0.56 12.45 -1.06
CA GLU A 75 0.44 13.51 -0.05
C GLU A 75 -0.59 13.22 1.05
N VAL A 76 -0.52 14.00 2.13
CA VAL A 76 -1.59 14.12 3.12
C VAL A 76 -2.25 15.47 2.96
N GLY A 77 -3.58 15.49 2.90
CA GLY A 77 -4.36 16.72 2.77
C GLY A 77 -5.77 16.57 3.33
N GLY A 78 -6.52 17.68 3.32
CA GLY A 78 -7.93 17.70 3.67
C GLY A 78 -8.84 17.71 2.43
N LEU A 79 -10.14 17.89 2.68
CA LEU A 79 -11.14 17.92 1.61
C LEU A 79 -10.91 19.08 0.62
N LYS A 80 -10.43 20.23 1.13
CA LYS A 80 -10.18 21.42 0.30
C LYS A 80 -9.06 21.14 -0.71
N GLU A 81 -7.97 20.53 -0.26
CA GLU A 81 -6.81 20.15 -1.07
C GLU A 81 -7.24 19.12 -2.12
N ALA A 82 -8.00 18.08 -1.73
CA ALA A 82 -8.53 17.08 -2.64
C ALA A 82 -9.43 17.67 -3.75
N LEU A 83 -10.35 18.58 -3.39
CA LEU A 83 -11.21 19.24 -4.37
C LEU A 83 -10.43 20.18 -5.30
N THR A 84 -9.40 20.84 -4.78
CA THR A 84 -8.51 21.69 -5.57
C THR A 84 -7.78 20.84 -6.61
N LYS A 85 -7.16 19.74 -6.18
CA LYS A 85 -6.42 18.85 -7.07
C LYS A 85 -7.32 18.22 -8.13
N LEU A 86 -8.53 17.79 -7.77
CA LEU A 86 -9.51 17.27 -8.72
C LEU A 86 -9.84 18.30 -9.81
N ARG A 87 -10.10 19.55 -9.42
CA ARG A 87 -10.42 20.63 -10.38
C ARG A 87 -9.23 20.98 -11.27
N GLU A 88 -8.01 20.91 -10.75
CA GLU A 88 -6.78 21.07 -11.54
C GLU A 88 -6.66 19.99 -12.60
N LEU A 89 -6.81 18.71 -12.22
CA LEU A 89 -6.73 17.58 -13.15
C LEU A 89 -7.80 17.65 -14.25
N ILE A 90 -9.04 18.03 -13.90
CA ILE A 90 -10.11 18.25 -14.89
C ILE A 90 -9.72 19.36 -15.89
N LYS A 91 -9.09 20.44 -15.43
CA LYS A 91 -8.66 21.54 -16.31
C LYS A 91 -7.49 21.12 -17.21
N GLU A 92 -6.53 20.37 -16.68
CA GLU A 92 -5.39 19.84 -17.45
C GLU A 92 -5.85 18.91 -18.58
N ASP A 93 -6.82 18.04 -18.30
CA ASP A 93 -7.38 17.11 -19.28
C ASP A 93 -8.08 17.85 -20.44
N ASN A 94 -8.97 18.81 -20.11
CA ASN A 94 -9.64 19.64 -21.13
C ASN A 94 -8.67 20.47 -21.99
N LYS A 95 -7.54 20.89 -21.43
CA LYS A 95 -6.51 21.64 -22.18
C LYS A 95 -5.77 20.73 -23.16
N ASN A 96 -5.59 19.47 -22.83
CA ASN A 96 -4.93 18.48 -23.70
C ASN A 96 -5.83 18.05 -24.86
N GLU A 97 -7.15 18.07 -24.70
CA GLU A 97 -8.11 17.81 -25.80
C GLU A 97 -8.16 18.96 -26.82
N GLY A 98 -8.01 20.22 -26.40
CA GLY A 98 -7.97 21.38 -27.30
C GLY A 98 -6.66 21.58 -28.08
N ASN A 99 -5.62 20.81 -27.75
CA ASN A 99 -4.29 20.86 -28.38
C ASN A 99 -4.01 19.64 -29.29
N LYS A 100 -4.99 18.74 -29.50
CA LYS A 100 -4.95 17.68 -30.51
C LYS A 100 -5.71 18.10 -31.76
#